data_AF-A0A9D2S2Y0-F1
#
_entry.id   AF-A0A9D2S2Y0-F1
#
_cell.length_a   1.000
_cell.length_b   1.000
_cell.length_c   1.000
_cell.angle_alpha   90.00
_cell.angle_beta   90.00
_cell.angle_gamma   90.00
#
_symmetry.space_group_name_H-M   'P 1'
#
loop_
_entity.id
_entity.type
_entity.pdbx_description
1 polymer ?
#
loop_
_entity_poly.entity_id
_entity_poly.type
_entity_poly.pdbx_seq_one_letter_code
_entity_poly.pdbx_strand_id
1 'polypeptide(L)'
;MQAIRHLALGVCVLCALAGVVRIFWPENSYKPVINTVLLLYIVSSVLSVGSTADWAGFAAGLRSFSLQQAQAEDFTAYRESLARQASAEALGVLLAEQGIEATVSLQGEQCTVTLVQEADLPAAQRLLDANCGSLACTLAVEGGEDG
;
A
#
# COMPACT_ATOMS: atom_id res chain seq x y z
N MET A 1 -29.22 -27.70 17.43
CA MET A 1 -30.40 -28.31 16.77
C MET A 1 -31.32 -27.33 16.04
N GLN A 2 -31.38 -26.04 16.40
CA GLN A 2 -32.24 -25.06 15.70
C GLN A 2 -31.72 -24.65 14.32
N ALA A 3 -30.40 -24.44 14.15
CA ALA A 3 -29.80 -24.04 12.86
C ALA A 3 -30.07 -25.04 11.72
N ILE A 4 -30.02 -26.34 12.00
CA ILE A 4 -30.29 -27.41 11.03
C ILE A 4 -31.77 -27.40 10.61
N ARG A 5 -32.70 -27.11 11.54
CA ARG A 5 -34.12 -26.93 11.22
C ARG A 5 -34.37 -25.70 10.36
N HIS A 6 -33.70 -24.58 10.65
CA HIS A 6 -33.84 -23.37 9.83
C HIS A 6 -33.27 -23.55 8.41
N LEU A 7 -32.18 -24.30 8.26
CA LEU A 7 -31.61 -24.65 6.96
C LEU A 7 -32.50 -25.63 6.18
N ALA A 8 -33.01 -26.66 6.85
CA ALA A 8 -33.97 -27.60 6.25
C ALA A 8 -35.27 -26.90 5.82
N LEU A 9 -35.80 -25.99 6.64
CA LEU A 9 -36.96 -25.17 6.30
C LEU A 9 -36.65 -24.22 5.14
N GLY A 10 -35.48 -23.59 5.13
CA GLY A 10 -35.03 -22.72 4.03
C GLY A 10 -34.95 -23.46 2.69
N VAL A 11 -34.33 -24.65 2.67
CA VAL A 11 -34.26 -25.51 1.49
C VAL A 11 -35.65 -26.00 1.07
N CYS A 12 -36.51 -26.38 2.02
CA CYS A 12 -37.85 -26.87 1.72
C CYS A 12 -38.73 -25.77 1.10
N VAL A 13 -38.65 -24.54 1.62
CA VAL A 13 -39.36 -23.36 1.09
C VAL A 13 -38.82 -22.96 -0.29
N LEU A 14 -37.51 -23.00 -0.51
CA LEU A 14 -36.90 -22.73 -1.82
C LEU A 14 -37.32 -23.76 -2.89
N CYS A 15 -37.34 -25.05 -2.54
CA CYS A 15 -37.81 -26.10 -3.45
C CYS A 15 -39.31 -25.97 -3.75
N ALA A 16 -40.13 -25.62 -2.75
CA ALA A 16 -41.56 -25.39 -2.94
C ALA A 16 -41.82 -24.17 -3.84
N LEU A 17 -41.12 -23.06 -3.62
CA LEU A 17 -41.19 -21.86 -4.46
C LEU A 17 -40.74 -22.15 -5.90
N ALA A 18 -39.66 -22.91 -6.09
CA ALA A 18 -39.20 -23.33 -7.42
C ALA A 18 -40.24 -24.22 -8.13
N GLY A 19 -40.92 -25.11 -7.39
CA GLY A 19 -42.01 -25.94 -7.92
C GLY A 19 -43.25 -25.12 -8.31
N VAL A 20 -43.64 -24.15 -7.48
CA VAL A 20 -44.78 -23.25 -7.74
C VAL A 20 -44.50 -22.33 -8.94
N VAL A 21 -43.31 -21.73 -9.02
CA VAL A 21 -42.88 -20.94 -10.19
C VAL A 21 -42.93 -21.77 -11.47
N ARG A 22 -42.63 -23.07 -11.38
CA ARG A 22 -42.75 -23.99 -12.53
C ARG A 22 -44.20 -24.29 -12.93
N ILE A 23 -45.11 -24.39 -11.97
CA ILE A 23 -46.56 -24.59 -12.23
C ILE A 23 -47.17 -23.36 -12.91
N PHE A 24 -46.70 -22.16 -12.53
CA PHE A 24 -47.18 -20.89 -13.08
C PHE A 24 -46.53 -20.47 -14.40
N TRP A 25 -45.54 -21.22 -14.90
CA TRP A 25 -44.89 -20.94 -16.18
C TRP A 25 -44.99 -22.12 -17.17
N PRO A 26 -46.20 -22.54 -17.57
CA PRO A 26 -46.37 -23.45 -18.68
C PRO A 26 -46.17 -22.68 -19.99
N GLU A 27 -45.27 -23.20 -20.82
CA GLU A 27 -45.05 -22.82 -22.22
C GLU A 27 -44.39 -21.46 -22.46
N ASN A 28 -43.05 -21.46 -22.46
CA ASN A 28 -42.18 -20.94 -23.52
C ASN A 28 -40.84 -20.44 -22.92
N SER A 29 -39.73 -20.86 -23.53
CA SER A 29 -38.34 -20.50 -23.20
C SER A 29 -37.62 -21.40 -22.16
N TYR A 30 -37.07 -22.52 -22.64
CA TYR A 30 -36.19 -23.42 -21.88
C TYR A 30 -34.82 -22.82 -21.50
N LYS A 31 -34.37 -21.77 -22.22
CA LYS A 31 -33.07 -21.09 -21.99
C LYS A 31 -32.94 -20.41 -20.61
N PRO A 32 -33.90 -19.59 -20.15
CA PRO A 32 -33.81 -18.95 -18.83
C PRO A 32 -33.93 -19.94 -17.67
N VAL A 33 -34.68 -21.02 -17.84
CA VAL A 33 -34.89 -22.04 -16.77
C VAL A 33 -33.60 -22.79 -16.46
N ILE A 34 -32.82 -23.18 -17.48
CA ILE A 34 -31.53 -23.87 -17.26
C ILE A 34 -30.55 -22.96 -16.51
N ASN A 35 -30.44 -21.70 -16.93
CA ASN A 35 -29.56 -20.74 -16.27
C ASN A 35 -30.01 -20.44 -14.82
N THR A 36 -31.31 -20.36 -14.59
CA THR A 36 -31.88 -20.11 -13.25
C THR A 36 -31.61 -21.28 -12.31
N VAL A 37 -31.80 -22.51 -12.79
CA VAL A 37 -31.51 -23.72 -12.01
C VAL A 37 -30.02 -23.86 -11.75
N LEU A 38 -29.17 -23.56 -12.75
CA LEU A 38 -27.71 -23.58 -12.58
C LEU A 38 -27.27 -22.53 -11.55
N LEU A 39 -27.80 -21.31 -11.63
CA LEU A 39 -27.53 -20.23 -10.68
C LEU A 39 -27.97 -20.61 -9.26
N LEU A 40 -29.19 -21.15 -9.11
CA LEU A 40 -29.70 -21.64 -7.83
C LEU A 40 -28.84 -22.77 -7.28
N TYR A 41 -28.37 -23.68 -8.12
CA TYR A 41 -27.49 -24.77 -7.71
C TYR A 41 -26.13 -24.23 -7.24
N ILE A 42 -25.53 -23.28 -7.96
CA ILE A 42 -24.28 -22.64 -7.56
C ILE A 42 -24.45 -21.89 -6.23
N VAL A 43 -25.50 -21.08 -6.09
CA VAL A 43 -25.78 -20.33 -4.86
C VAL A 43 -26.05 -21.28 -3.70
N SER A 44 -26.85 -22.33 -3.89
CA SER A 44 -27.11 -23.32 -2.85
C SER A 44 -25.87 -24.12 -2.46
N SER A 45 -24.98 -24.41 -3.42
CA SER A 45 -23.74 -25.16 -3.16
C SER A 45 -22.71 -24.30 -2.42
N VAL A 46 -22.60 -23.01 -2.77
CA VAL A 46 -21.74 -22.07 -2.04
C VAL A 46 -22.30 -21.79 -0.65
N LEU A 47 -23.62 -21.66 -0.51
CA LEU A 47 -24.27 -21.42 0.78
C LEU A 47 -24.21 -22.64 1.71
N SER A 48 -24.31 -23.87 1.16
CA SER A 48 -24.17 -25.09 1.95
C SER A 48 -22.74 -25.29 2.43
N VAL A 49 -21.74 -25.11 1.55
CA VAL A 49 -20.32 -25.14 1.92
C VAL A 49 -19.99 -24.02 2.91
N GLY A 50 -20.52 -22.82 2.70
CA GLY A 50 -20.41 -21.71 3.64
C GLY A 50 -21.05 -22.01 4.99
N SER A 51 -22.16 -22.74 5.07
CA SER A 51 -22.76 -23.08 6.36
C SER A 51 -21.99 -24.13 7.18
N THR A 52 -21.11 -24.90 6.52
CA THR A 52 -20.28 -25.95 7.14
C THR A 52 -18.80 -25.59 7.26
N ALA A 53 -18.36 -24.52 6.61
CA ALA A 53 -16.97 -24.07 6.63
C ALA A 53 -16.63 -23.45 8.01
N ASP A 54 -15.44 -23.77 8.52
CA ASP A 54 -14.90 -23.17 9.74
C ASP A 54 -14.42 -21.74 9.46
N TRP A 55 -15.38 -20.81 9.42
CA TRP A 55 -15.12 -19.38 9.25
C TRP A 55 -14.25 -18.81 10.37
N ALA A 56 -14.27 -19.42 11.56
CA ALA A 56 -13.42 -18.98 12.67
C ALA A 56 -11.96 -19.32 12.37
N GLY A 57 -11.67 -20.53 11.87
CA GLY A 57 -10.34 -20.93 11.38
C GLY A 57 -9.86 -20.09 10.20
N PHE A 58 -10.73 -19.78 9.24
CA PHE A 58 -10.40 -18.90 8.11
C PHE A 58 -10.11 -17.45 8.56
N ALA A 59 -10.93 -16.89 9.45
CA ALA A 59 -10.71 -15.56 10.01
C ALA A 59 -9.45 -15.50 10.87
N ALA A 60 -9.13 -16.58 11.60
CA ALA A 60 -7.88 -16.71 12.34
C ALA A 60 -6.67 -16.77 11.38
N GLY A 61 -6.79 -17.52 10.29
CA GLY A 61 -5.78 -17.57 9.23
C GLY A 61 -5.53 -16.20 8.61
N LEU A 62 -6.60 -15.47 8.24
CA LEU A 62 -6.50 -14.09 7.75
C LEU A 62 -5.82 -13.18 8.78
N ARG A 63 -6.20 -13.25 10.06
CA ARG A 63 -5.55 -12.46 11.13
C ARG A 63 -4.07 -12.78 11.28
N SER A 64 -3.68 -14.07 11.24
CA SER A 64 -2.28 -14.46 11.30
C SER A 64 -1.49 -13.94 10.10
N PHE A 65 -2.10 -13.94 8.91
CA PHE A 65 -1.49 -13.41 7.70
C PHE A 65 -1.35 -11.88 7.77
N SER A 66 -2.36 -11.18 8.29
CA SER A 66 -2.30 -9.73 8.53
C SER A 66 -1.27 -9.36 9.58
N LEU A 67 -1.11 -10.15 10.65
CA LEU A 67 -0.07 -9.94 11.67
C LEU A 67 1.33 -10.21 11.11
N GLN A 68 1.48 -11.24 10.27
CA GLN A 68 2.72 -11.51 9.55
C GLN A 68 3.06 -10.40 8.56
N GLN A 69 2.06 -9.84 7.86
CA GLN A 69 2.25 -8.66 7.00
C GLN A 69 2.51 -7.39 7.81
N ALA A 70 1.98 -7.26 9.03
CA ALA A 70 2.32 -6.16 9.92
C ALA A 70 3.74 -6.27 10.47
N GLN A 71 4.33 -7.47 10.48
CA GLN A 71 5.76 -7.72 10.66
C GLN A 71 6.58 -7.51 9.37
N ALA A 72 5.99 -6.95 8.30
CA ALA A 72 6.77 -6.49 7.15
C ALA A 72 7.93 -5.62 7.66
N GLU A 73 9.14 -6.00 7.27
CA GLU A 73 10.40 -5.39 7.70
C GLU A 73 10.30 -3.86 7.81
N ASP A 74 10.86 -3.33 8.89
CA ASP A 74 10.83 -1.91 9.20
C ASP A 74 11.75 -1.14 8.24
N PHE A 75 11.25 -0.86 7.02
CA PHE A 75 11.98 -0.12 5.99
C PHE A 75 11.99 1.40 6.24
N THR A 76 11.54 1.87 7.42
CA THR A 76 11.54 3.29 7.77
C THR A 76 12.96 3.88 7.68
N ALA A 77 13.96 3.19 8.22
CA ALA A 77 15.36 3.59 8.13
C ALA A 77 15.84 3.73 6.67
N TYR A 78 15.46 2.79 5.80
CA TYR A 78 15.80 2.85 4.38
C TYR A 78 15.08 4.03 3.69
N ARG A 79 13.79 4.23 3.97
CA ARG A 79 13.02 5.36 3.42
C ARG A 79 13.58 6.72 3.87
N GLU A 80 14.00 6.83 5.12
CA GLU A 80 14.67 8.02 5.63
C GLU A 80 16.00 8.28 4.90
N SER A 81 16.82 7.25 4.71
CA SER A 81 18.07 7.41 3.93
C SER A 81 17.80 7.88 2.49
N LEU A 82 16.75 7.36 1.85
CA LEU A 82 16.40 7.72 0.49
C LEU A 82 15.86 9.17 0.41
N ALA A 83 15.06 9.57 1.39
CA ALA A 83 14.57 10.95 1.50
C ALA A 83 15.73 11.94 1.74
N ARG A 84 16.72 11.59 2.56
CA ARG A 84 17.93 12.40 2.77
C ARG A 84 18.76 12.51 1.50
N GLN A 85 18.93 11.42 0.76
CA GLN A 85 19.69 11.42 -0.49
C GLN A 85 19.02 12.28 -1.57
N ALA A 86 17.69 12.15 -1.74
CA ALA A 86 16.92 12.99 -2.67
C ALA A 86 16.99 14.48 -2.29
N SER A 87 17.01 14.78 -0.98
CA SER A 87 17.13 16.16 -0.49
C SER A 87 18.54 16.74 -0.74
N ALA A 88 19.60 15.93 -0.58
CA ALA A 88 20.97 16.35 -0.90
C ALA A 88 21.16 16.61 -2.42
N GLU A 89 20.56 15.77 -3.26
CA GLU A 89 20.56 15.98 -4.71
C GLU A 89 19.81 17.26 -5.11
N ALA A 90 18.65 17.50 -4.50
CA ALA A 90 17.89 18.74 -4.70
C ALA A 90 18.68 19.99 -4.29
N LEU A 91 19.45 19.94 -3.20
CA LEU A 91 20.34 21.02 -2.82
C LEU A 91 21.40 21.29 -3.90
N GLY A 92 22.03 20.24 -4.46
CA GLY A 92 22.98 20.40 -5.56
C GLY A 92 22.37 21.11 -6.78
N VAL A 93 21.13 20.76 -7.14
CA VAL A 93 20.40 21.44 -8.22
C VAL A 93 20.13 22.90 -7.89
N LEU A 94 19.70 23.22 -6.68
CA LEU A 94 19.43 24.60 -6.25
C LEU A 94 20.70 25.47 -6.25
N LEU A 95 21.84 24.92 -5.82
CA LEU A 95 23.11 25.65 -5.87
C LEU A 95 23.53 25.90 -7.33
N ALA A 96 23.38 24.91 -8.21
CA ALA A 96 23.66 25.07 -9.63
C ALA A 96 22.72 26.10 -10.32
N GLU A 97 21.44 26.13 -9.97
CA GLU A 97 20.49 27.14 -10.48
C GLU A 97 20.87 28.58 -10.08
N GLN A 98 21.49 28.74 -8.91
CA GLN A 98 22.01 30.03 -8.44
C GLN A 98 23.41 30.35 -8.99
N GLY A 99 23.97 29.50 -9.86
CA GLY A 99 25.28 29.67 -10.47
C GLY A 99 26.44 29.41 -9.51
N ILE A 100 26.19 28.73 -8.38
CA ILE A 100 27.21 28.39 -7.39
C ILE A 100 27.78 27.02 -7.73
N GLU A 101 29.06 27.00 -8.13
CA GLU A 101 29.78 25.76 -8.37
C GLU A 101 30.11 25.09 -7.02
N ALA A 102 29.33 24.06 -6.69
CA ALA A 102 29.45 23.32 -5.44
C ALA A 102 29.27 21.81 -5.66
N THR A 103 30.07 21.01 -4.96
CA THR A 103 29.90 19.56 -4.88
C THR A 103 29.18 19.21 -3.59
N VAL A 104 28.01 18.58 -3.70
CA VAL A 104 27.24 18.11 -2.54
C VAL A 104 27.53 16.63 -2.30
N SER A 105 28.06 16.31 -1.12
CA SER A 105 28.36 14.94 -0.69
C SER A 105 27.60 14.61 0.60
N LEU A 106 26.85 13.52 0.60
CA LEU A 106 26.13 13.04 1.78
C LEU A 106 26.92 11.89 2.43
N GLN A 107 27.49 12.13 3.61
CA GLN A 107 28.16 11.10 4.40
C GLN A 107 27.28 10.74 5.62
N GLY A 108 26.49 9.68 5.48
CA GLY A 108 25.58 9.25 6.53
C GLY A 108 24.45 10.26 6.76
N GLU A 109 24.49 10.97 7.89
CA GLU A 109 23.50 12.00 8.27
C GLU A 109 23.97 13.44 8.01
N GLN A 110 25.25 13.63 7.67
CA GLN A 110 25.84 14.95 7.44
C GLN A 110 25.95 15.22 5.94
N CYS A 111 25.39 16.34 5.50
CA CYS A 111 25.51 16.83 4.13
C CYS A 111 26.66 17.84 4.05
N THR A 112 27.75 17.50 3.38
CA THR A 112 28.88 18.40 3.17
C THR A 112 28.78 19.01 1.79
N VAL A 113 28.68 20.34 1.74
CA VAL A 113 28.66 21.12 0.51
C VAL A 113 30.03 21.76 0.35
N THR A 114 30.81 21.29 -0.61
CA THR A 114 32.13 21.83 -0.92
C THR A 114 32.02 22.85 -2.04
N LEU A 115 32.35 24.10 -1.74
CA LEU A 115 32.35 25.22 -2.70
C LEU A 115 33.70 25.34 -3.40
N VAL A 116 33.68 25.65 -4.70
CA VAL A 116 34.90 25.92 -5.48
C VAL A 116 35.45 27.32 -5.19
N GLN A 117 34.56 28.28 -4.88
CA GLN A 117 34.92 29.69 -4.66
C GLN A 117 34.49 30.14 -3.26
N GLU A 118 35.44 30.73 -2.52
CA GLU A 118 35.19 31.25 -1.17
C GLU A 118 34.24 32.48 -1.19
N ALA A 119 34.16 33.19 -2.31
CA ALA A 119 33.25 34.32 -2.52
C ALA A 119 31.76 33.92 -2.46
N ASP A 120 31.45 32.65 -2.74
CA ASP A 120 30.08 32.13 -2.77
C ASP A 120 29.60 31.60 -1.40
N LEU A 121 30.49 31.54 -0.40
CA LEU A 121 30.16 31.13 0.97
C LEU A 121 28.90 31.83 1.54
N PRO A 122 28.79 33.17 1.54
CA PRO A 122 27.64 33.83 2.16
C PRO A 122 26.33 33.61 1.38
N ALA A 123 26.40 33.37 0.07
CA ALA A 123 25.24 33.07 -0.77
C ALA A 123 24.78 31.62 -0.56
N ALA A 124 25.73 30.68 -0.58
CA ALA A 124 25.50 29.27 -0.31
C ALA A 124 24.94 29.07 1.10
N GLN A 125 25.50 29.72 2.12
CA GLN A 125 25.03 29.61 3.51
C GLN A 125 23.57 30.03 3.67
N ARG A 126 23.14 31.13 3.02
CA ARG A 126 21.73 31.55 3.04
C ARG A 126 20.81 30.55 2.36
N LEU A 127 21.24 29.95 1.25
CA LEU A 127 20.47 28.93 0.54
C LEU A 127 20.35 27.66 1.38
N LEU A 128 21.42 27.25 2.06
CA LEU A 128 21.40 26.12 2.97
C LEU A 128 20.48 26.39 4.18
N ASP A 129 20.58 27.55 4.83
CA ASP A 129 19.71 27.89 5.97
C ASP A 129 18.22 27.92 5.58
N ALA A 130 17.90 28.33 4.35
CA ALA A 130 16.53 28.39 3.86
C ALA A 130 15.98 27.02 3.41
N ASN A 131 16.84 26.08 2.98
CA ASN A 131 16.40 24.84 2.30
C ASN A 131 16.84 23.54 2.98
N CYS A 132 17.79 23.55 3.92
CA CYS A 132 18.31 22.33 4.56
C CYS A 132 17.31 21.67 5.52
N GLY A 133 16.29 22.39 6.03
CA GLY A 133 15.23 21.81 6.84
C GLY A 133 15.77 21.04 8.05
N SER A 134 15.74 19.69 7.98
CA SER A 134 16.24 18.77 9.01
C SER A 134 17.62 18.15 8.72
N LEU A 135 18.26 18.50 7.60
CA LEU A 135 19.59 17.99 7.24
C LEU A 135 20.67 18.82 7.93
N ALA A 136 21.62 18.14 8.58
CA ALA A 136 22.82 18.78 9.11
C ALA A 136 23.76 19.10 7.94
N CYS A 137 23.62 20.30 7.38
CA CYS A 137 24.44 20.78 6.28
C CYS A 137 25.68 21.53 6.79
N THR A 138 26.87 21.17 6.31
CA THR A 138 28.14 21.86 6.60
C THR A 138 28.80 22.31 5.31
N LEU A 139 29.31 23.54 5.32
CA LEU A 139 30.04 24.11 4.20
C LEU A 139 31.53 23.87 4.35
N ALA A 140 32.17 23.43 3.28
CA ALA A 140 33.62 23.35 3.14
C ALA A 140 34.03 24.13 1.88
N VAL A 141 35.25 24.65 1.84
CA VAL A 141 35.81 25.31 0.67
C VAL A 141 36.94 24.44 0.14
N GLU A 142 36.96 24.20 -1.17
CA GLU A 142 38.04 23.46 -1.84
C GLU A 142 39.31 24.32 -1.84
N GLY A 143 40.03 24.34 -0.71
CA GLY A 143 41.23 25.15 -0.54
C GLY A 143 41.59 25.59 0.88
N GLY A 144 40.79 25.24 1.90
CA GLY A 144 41.10 25.57 3.30
C GLY A 144 42.07 24.59 3.97
N GLU A 145 43.28 24.43 3.43
CA GLU A 145 44.46 23.94 4.15
C GLU A 145 45.44 25.12 4.31
N ASP A 146 45.34 25.84 5.42
CA ASP A 146 46.45 26.61 6.00
C ASP A 146 46.81 25.87 7.29
N GLY A 147 48.03 25.37 7.51
CA GLY A 147 49.26 26.17 7.56
C GLY A 147 49.59 26.48 9.01
#